data_AF-A0A8C2F0J3-F1
#
_entry.id   AF-A0A8C2F0J3-F1
#
_cell.length_a   1.000
_cell.length_b   1.000
_cell.length_c   1.000
_cell.angle_alpha   90.00
_cell.angle_beta   90.00
_cell.angle_gamma   90.00
#
_symmetry.space_group_name_H-M   'P 1'
#
loop_
_entity.id
_entity.type
_entity.pdbx_description
1 polymer ?
#
loop_
_entity_poly.entity_id
_entity_poly.type
_entity_poly.pdbx_seq_one_letter_code
_entity_poly.pdbx_strand_id
1 'polypeptide(L)'
;MRVLNAEVNGDRSLKTGRWVALSEASRCLAENCNPQNGNQEEVRGGGACCDSPFPIRCLIGLRQCPCGRRPTPSRDTTEGRLNMDPASLPEQLSAVNEQVLNSSGGSVSAAVSLRRFLCYGSESATYSTRECALGIESALALMQLMEGGRGCEVVQEIRRSNLEGHAVRAKPTLFALAVCSQHGDCKTRQAALRALKDLCRTPAQLFTFVQYKKELRQGSGMWGRALRRAVADWYNSQDGMSLARTVTKCKHRAGWSHQDLLRLSHMKPTNDTVAVVCKYITKGWKGVHEAYGDKENSEDVQKVFEYLEAVEKAKRCTDEQELIHLIEEQSLEKEQILTHHLKSKEVWKALLKEMPVAVLLKHLGNLTANKVLAAGSADVTAVCERIQDETALKKAKTHPFNILVASENYKRGHGNRSKLKWDPDRELVQALDCAFSRSISTVEPTGKRFLVAVDVSSSLSSVTHGSSISSVAVAAAMCLVIAQTEPDAQIVVFSEGSVRPCAVSSDMTFMQVAAQLIQTPGGSTDCALPITWASENDKTVDVFIIFTNNQTFGRENPADTLKTYRQKIGLFSKLIVCGLIASSLSVADPEDRGMLDICGFDSQAVDVIRNFALDGI
;
A
#
# COMPACT_ATOMS: atom_id res chain seq x y z
N MET A 1 -60.72 -22.42 -7.27
CA MET A 1 -61.90 -22.72 -6.43
C MET A 1 -61.82 -21.90 -5.14
N ARG A 2 -62.95 -21.80 -4.43
CA ARG A 2 -63.18 -21.18 -3.10
C ARG A 2 -62.01 -21.30 -2.08
N VAL A 3 -61.79 -20.47 -1.05
CA VAL A 3 -62.27 -19.14 -0.54
C VAL A 3 -62.07 -19.14 1.00
N LEU A 4 -61.65 -18.01 1.62
CA LEU A 4 -61.55 -17.74 3.08
C LEU A 4 -60.42 -18.49 3.85
N ASN A 5 -59.88 -18.05 4.99
CA ASN A 5 -59.96 -16.84 5.85
C ASN A 5 -58.72 -16.90 6.80
N ALA A 6 -58.28 -15.95 7.62
CA ALA A 6 -58.49 -14.53 7.94
C ALA A 6 -57.49 -14.18 9.08
N GLU A 7 -57.33 -12.92 9.43
CA GLU A 7 -56.36 -12.40 10.41
C GLU A 7 -56.83 -12.52 11.90
N VAL A 8 -55.96 -12.19 12.86
CA VAL A 8 -56.09 -11.04 13.82
C VAL A 8 -55.19 -11.18 15.07
N ASN A 9 -54.41 -10.12 15.38
CA ASN A 9 -53.85 -9.58 16.67
C ASN A 9 -53.63 -10.53 17.90
N GLY A 10 -52.51 -10.53 18.64
CA GLY A 10 -51.76 -9.45 19.34
C GLY A 10 -51.34 -9.99 20.75
N ASP A 11 -50.68 -9.32 21.71
CA ASP A 11 -49.91 -8.07 21.86
C ASP A 11 -49.01 -8.21 23.14
N ARG A 12 -47.90 -7.45 23.28
CA ARG A 12 -47.00 -7.31 24.48
C ARG A 12 -46.25 -8.57 24.97
N SER A 13 -45.18 -8.50 25.79
CA SER A 13 -44.14 -7.50 26.11
C SER A 13 -43.19 -8.11 27.17
N LEU A 14 -41.86 -8.06 27.00
CA LEU A 14 -40.85 -7.68 28.03
C LEU A 14 -39.39 -8.04 27.67
N LYS A 15 -38.47 -7.34 28.33
CA LYS A 15 -37.01 -7.33 28.15
C LYS A 15 -36.33 -8.49 28.89
N THR A 16 -35.25 -9.02 28.34
CA THR A 16 -33.95 -9.20 29.03
C THR A 16 -32.86 -9.46 27.99
N GLY A 17 -31.63 -8.97 28.21
CA GLY A 17 -30.56 -9.05 27.23
C GLY A 17 -29.37 -9.89 27.71
N ARG A 18 -28.67 -10.51 26.75
CA ARG A 18 -27.26 -10.94 26.86
C ARG A 18 -26.70 -11.12 25.44
N TRP A 19 -25.87 -10.19 24.98
CA TRP A 19 -25.05 -10.38 23.79
C TRP A 19 -23.71 -10.96 24.21
N VAL A 20 -23.53 -12.27 24.01
CA VAL A 20 -22.24 -12.94 24.13
C VAL A 20 -21.55 -12.86 22.78
N ALA A 21 -20.26 -12.47 22.78
CA ALA A 21 -19.46 -12.45 21.57
C ALA A 21 -19.13 -13.88 21.12
N LEU A 22 -19.44 -14.20 19.86
CA LEU A 22 -18.98 -15.44 19.22
C LEU A 22 -17.82 -15.11 18.27
N SER A 23 -16.64 -15.61 18.64
CA SER A 23 -15.52 -15.78 17.72
C SER A 23 -15.64 -17.15 17.05
N GLU A 24 -15.96 -17.20 15.76
CA GLU A 24 -15.94 -18.46 15.02
C GLU A 24 -14.59 -18.67 14.35
N ALA A 25 -13.87 -19.69 14.85
CA ALA A 25 -12.68 -20.22 14.21
C ALA A 25 -13.09 -21.12 13.02
N SER A 26 -12.45 -20.93 11.88
CA SER A 26 -12.71 -21.75 10.69
C SER A 26 -12.25 -23.19 10.91
N ARG A 27 -13.18 -24.14 10.91
CA ARG A 27 -12.88 -25.57 10.72
C ARG A 27 -12.57 -25.84 9.26
N CYS A 28 -11.50 -26.57 8.99
CA CYS A 28 -11.28 -27.21 7.71
C CYS A 28 -12.37 -28.27 7.47
N LEU A 29 -12.95 -28.28 6.27
CA LEU A 29 -13.68 -29.42 5.74
C LEU A 29 -12.81 -30.07 4.66
N ALA A 30 -12.55 -31.35 4.81
CA ALA A 30 -11.96 -32.20 3.78
C ALA A 30 -13.07 -33.01 3.13
N GLU A 31 -13.07 -33.13 1.80
CA GLU A 31 -13.97 -34.02 1.07
C GLU A 31 -13.19 -35.04 0.25
N ASN A 32 -13.42 -36.31 0.61
CA ASN A 32 -13.57 -37.48 -0.26
C ASN A 32 -12.56 -37.73 -1.41
N CYS A 33 -11.76 -38.78 -1.21
CA CYS A 33 -11.55 -39.79 -2.24
C CYS A 33 -11.82 -41.19 -1.66
N ASN A 34 -12.46 -42.04 -2.45
CA ASN A 34 -12.94 -43.37 -2.06
C ASN A 34 -11.83 -44.44 -2.26
N PRO A 35 -11.89 -45.63 -1.61
CA PRO A 35 -10.73 -46.51 -1.44
C PRO A 35 -10.63 -47.65 -2.47
N GLN A 36 -9.42 -48.17 -2.68
CA GLN A 36 -9.19 -49.58 -3.05
C GLN A 36 -7.91 -50.15 -2.40
N ASN A 37 -8.10 -51.23 -1.64
CA ASN A 37 -7.24 -52.39 -1.33
C ASN A 37 -5.70 -52.30 -1.37
N GLY A 38 -5.04 -52.88 -0.34
CA GLY A 38 -3.69 -53.45 -0.51
C GLY A 38 -2.81 -53.68 0.73
N ASN A 39 -3.16 -54.65 1.58
CA ASN A 39 -2.29 -55.48 2.45
C ASN A 39 -1.06 -54.96 3.24
N GLN A 40 -0.99 -55.42 4.50
CA GLN A 40 0.22 -55.78 5.28
C GLN A 40 1.19 -54.63 5.68
N GLU A 41 1.83 -54.61 6.85
CA GLU A 41 2.06 -55.65 7.88
C GLU A 41 2.31 -55.01 9.28
N GLU A 42 2.20 -55.79 10.37
CA GLU A 42 2.55 -55.35 11.74
C GLU A 42 4.07 -55.35 11.99
N VAL A 43 4.61 -54.34 12.68
CA VAL A 43 5.70 -54.56 13.67
C VAL A 43 5.49 -53.66 14.90
N ARG A 44 5.58 -54.26 16.09
CA ARG A 44 5.57 -53.58 17.40
C ARG A 44 6.99 -53.24 17.86
N GLY A 45 7.15 -52.26 18.76
CA GLY A 45 8.09 -52.43 19.88
C GLY A 45 8.81 -51.20 20.43
N GLY A 46 8.64 -50.95 21.73
CA GLY A 46 9.56 -50.22 22.61
C GLY A 46 9.62 -48.69 22.46
N GLY A 47 9.95 -47.91 23.50
CA GLY A 47 10.23 -48.26 24.90
C GLY A 47 11.15 -47.22 25.57
N ALA A 48 10.95 -46.97 26.88
CA ALA A 48 11.65 -45.99 27.74
C ALA A 48 11.41 -44.50 27.37
N CYS A 49 10.95 -43.59 28.25
CA CYS A 49 11.21 -43.31 29.67
C CYS A 49 12.61 -42.75 29.97
N CYS A 50 12.67 -41.48 30.38
CA CYS A 50 13.41 -41.01 31.56
C CYS A 50 13.09 -39.52 31.87
N ASP A 51 12.31 -39.33 32.93
CA ASP A 51 12.44 -38.29 33.97
C ASP A 51 13.82 -37.62 34.15
N SER A 52 14.04 -36.45 34.77
CA SER A 52 13.30 -35.21 35.12
C SER A 52 14.32 -34.29 35.91
N PRO A 53 14.06 -33.51 37.00
CA PRO A 53 14.21 -32.04 36.94
C PRO A 53 15.05 -31.29 38.04
N PHE A 54 15.11 -29.94 37.94
CA PHE A 54 15.41 -28.90 39.00
C PHE A 54 16.88 -28.71 39.51
N PRO A 55 17.22 -27.72 40.41
CA PRO A 55 16.94 -26.26 40.40
C PRO A 55 18.09 -25.28 40.87
N ILE A 56 17.91 -23.96 40.62
CA ILE A 56 18.25 -22.75 41.45
C ILE A 56 19.60 -22.62 42.22
N ARG A 57 20.33 -21.50 42.00
CA ARG A 57 20.89 -20.66 43.11
C ARG A 57 21.24 -19.21 42.73
N CYS A 58 21.04 -18.29 43.68
CA CYS A 58 21.38 -16.86 43.59
C CYS A 58 22.82 -16.58 44.06
N LEU A 59 23.39 -15.42 43.66
CA LEU A 59 24.40 -14.71 44.46
C LEU A 59 24.32 -13.19 44.21
N ILE A 60 24.39 -12.41 45.29
CA ILE A 60 24.34 -10.94 45.33
C ILE A 60 25.76 -10.43 45.66
N GLY A 61 26.18 -9.34 45.01
CA GLY A 61 27.48 -8.68 45.27
C GLY A 61 27.38 -7.16 45.27
N LEU A 62 27.16 -6.57 46.44
CA LEU A 62 27.22 -5.12 46.68
C LEU A 62 28.68 -4.65 46.86
N ARG A 63 29.08 -3.54 46.22
CA ARG A 63 30.05 -2.57 46.77
C ARG A 63 29.72 -1.15 46.29
N GLN A 64 29.87 -0.18 47.19
CA GLN A 64 29.60 1.24 46.97
C GLN A 64 30.89 2.08 47.13
N CYS A 65 31.02 3.14 46.31
CA CYS A 65 31.58 4.46 46.65
C CYS A 65 33.10 4.60 47.01
N PRO A 66 33.69 5.83 47.07
CA PRO A 66 33.15 7.17 46.74
C PRO A 66 34.03 8.11 45.85
N CYS A 67 33.41 9.22 45.42
CA CYS A 67 33.90 10.60 45.12
C CYS A 67 35.26 10.93 44.42
N GLY A 68 35.21 11.86 43.44
CA GLY A 68 36.41 12.48 42.81
C GLY A 68 36.11 13.67 41.87
N ARG A 69 36.36 14.88 42.37
CA ARG A 69 36.25 16.28 41.85
C ARG A 69 36.41 16.57 40.32
N ARG A 70 35.82 17.71 39.89
CA ARG A 70 36.04 18.41 38.60
C ARG A 70 37.48 18.91 38.43
N PRO A 71 37.88 19.28 37.19
CA PRO A 71 38.11 20.71 36.96
C PRO A 71 37.60 21.29 35.62
N THR A 72 37.19 22.55 35.68
CA THR A 72 37.36 23.60 34.66
C THR A 72 38.28 24.67 35.32
N PRO A 73 38.98 25.61 34.62
CA PRO A 73 38.62 26.20 33.32
C PRO A 73 39.79 26.53 32.36
N SER A 74 39.45 27.02 31.16
CA SER A 74 40.00 28.27 30.63
C SER A 74 39.11 28.80 29.50
N ARG A 75 38.93 30.13 29.45
CA ARG A 75 38.38 30.85 28.30
C ARG A 75 39.57 31.24 27.42
N ASP A 76 39.37 31.23 26.10
CA ASP A 76 39.80 32.38 25.31
C ASP A 76 38.83 32.62 24.15
N THR A 77 38.66 33.90 23.82
CA THR A 77 37.66 34.40 22.88
C THR A 77 38.34 35.12 21.72
N THR A 78 38.01 34.75 20.49
CA THR A 78 38.01 35.69 19.36
C THR A 78 36.95 35.29 18.35
N GLU A 79 36.26 36.29 17.81
CA GLU A 79 35.15 36.13 16.89
C GLU A 79 35.60 35.79 15.47
N GLY A 80 34.75 35.10 14.73
CA GLY A 80 34.92 34.81 13.31
C GLY A 80 33.57 34.58 12.64
N ARG A 81 32.80 35.64 12.40
CA ARG A 81 31.56 35.55 11.62
C ARG A 81 31.90 35.28 10.15
N LEU A 82 31.56 34.09 9.67
CA LEU A 82 31.31 33.85 8.26
C LEU A 82 29.87 33.36 8.10
N ASN A 83 29.08 34.12 7.34
CA ASN A 83 27.78 33.65 6.88
C ASN A 83 28.01 32.48 5.91
N MET A 84 27.29 31.38 6.11
CA MET A 84 27.24 30.24 5.21
C MET A 84 25.79 30.04 4.79
N ASP A 85 25.52 30.11 3.49
CA ASP A 85 24.19 29.87 2.92
C ASP A 85 23.77 28.41 3.09
N PRO A 86 22.49 28.12 3.40
CA PRO A 86 22.00 26.75 3.59
C PRO A 86 21.71 26.06 2.24
N ALA A 87 22.74 25.93 1.38
CA ALA A 87 22.62 25.37 0.04
C ALA A 87 23.87 24.58 -0.41
N SER A 88 24.42 23.71 0.45
CA SER A 88 25.33 22.62 0.03
C SER A 88 25.51 21.54 1.12
N LEU A 89 24.90 20.38 0.91
CA LEU A 89 25.14 19.12 1.63
C LEU A 89 25.14 17.99 0.58
N PRO A 90 25.89 16.89 0.77
CA PRO A 90 26.95 16.60 -0.21
C PRO A 90 26.72 15.34 -1.06
N GLU A 91 26.78 15.51 -2.39
CA GLU A 91 26.76 14.44 -3.40
C GLU A 91 27.96 13.48 -3.31
N GLN A 92 29.00 13.83 -2.57
CA GLN A 92 30.22 13.02 -2.45
C GLN A 92 30.06 11.82 -1.49
N LEU A 93 29.05 11.80 -0.63
CA LEU A 93 28.79 10.65 0.28
C LEU A 93 27.90 9.57 -0.34
N SER A 94 27.11 9.89 -1.38
CA SER A 94 26.34 8.90 -2.15
C SER A 94 27.24 8.15 -3.15
N ALA A 95 28.01 8.88 -3.95
CA ALA A 95 28.83 8.31 -5.03
C ALA A 95 29.85 7.25 -4.54
N VAL A 96 30.44 7.44 -3.36
CA VAL A 96 31.42 6.50 -2.78
C VAL A 96 30.75 5.19 -2.31
N ASN A 97 29.51 5.23 -1.83
CA ASN A 97 28.76 4.02 -1.48
C ASN A 97 28.27 3.25 -2.71
N GLU A 98 27.89 3.95 -3.79
CA GLU A 98 27.46 3.31 -5.04
C GLU A 98 28.59 2.57 -5.74
N GLN A 99 29.80 3.14 -5.77
CA GLN A 99 30.96 2.47 -6.38
C GLN A 99 31.34 1.17 -5.64
N VAL A 100 31.27 1.17 -4.30
CA VAL A 100 31.54 -0.05 -3.51
C VAL A 100 30.46 -1.13 -3.74
N LEU A 101 29.18 -0.75 -3.82
CA LEU A 101 28.06 -1.67 -4.08
C LEU A 101 28.04 -2.27 -5.51
N ASN A 102 28.66 -1.61 -6.49
CA ASN A 102 28.75 -2.11 -7.86
C ASN A 102 29.97 -3.02 -8.10
N SER A 103 30.99 -2.96 -7.23
CA SER A 103 32.17 -3.83 -7.31
C SER A 103 31.96 -5.24 -6.73
N SER A 104 30.99 -5.42 -5.82
CA SER A 104 30.56 -6.74 -5.33
C SER A 104 29.33 -7.24 -6.10
N GLY A 105 29.56 -8.11 -7.09
CA GLY A 105 28.52 -8.55 -8.02
C GLY A 105 27.36 -9.33 -7.37
N GLY A 106 26.14 -9.11 -7.87
CA GLY A 106 24.97 -9.99 -7.73
C GLY A 106 24.31 -10.07 -6.35
N SER A 107 25.08 -10.31 -5.28
CA SER A 107 24.56 -10.82 -4.00
C SER A 107 23.56 -9.89 -3.28
N VAL A 108 22.50 -10.49 -2.73
CA VAL A 108 21.52 -9.81 -1.87
C VAL A 108 22.10 -9.57 -0.47
N SER A 109 22.28 -8.30 -0.12
CA SER A 109 22.64 -7.90 1.25
C SER A 109 21.40 -7.68 2.12
N ALA A 110 21.57 -7.73 3.45
CA ALA A 110 20.51 -7.40 4.41
C ALA A 110 19.87 -6.01 4.18
N ALA A 111 20.59 -5.06 3.56
CA ALA A 111 20.03 -3.77 3.17
C ALA A 111 19.06 -3.87 1.98
N VAL A 112 19.36 -4.73 0.99
CA VAL A 112 18.45 -5.04 -0.13
C VAL A 112 17.20 -5.76 0.38
N SER A 113 17.37 -6.80 1.21
CA SER A 113 16.27 -7.48 1.89
C SER A 113 15.37 -6.52 2.67
N LEU A 114 15.96 -5.57 3.42
CA LEU A 114 15.22 -4.53 4.12
C LEU A 114 14.42 -3.63 3.15
N ARG A 115 15.00 -3.21 2.01
CA ARG A 115 14.28 -2.39 1.02
C ARG A 115 13.08 -3.13 0.43
N ARG A 116 13.26 -4.39 0.03
CA ARG A 116 12.20 -5.30 -0.42
C ARG A 116 11.08 -5.40 0.62
N PHE A 117 11.43 -5.61 1.89
CA PHE A 117 10.48 -5.63 3.00
C PHE A 117 9.73 -4.31 3.15
N LEU A 118 10.43 -3.17 3.20
CA LEU A 118 9.83 -1.84 3.36
C LEU A 118 8.89 -1.49 2.19
N CYS A 119 9.18 -1.97 0.98
CA CYS A 119 8.35 -1.77 -0.20
C CYS A 119 7.06 -2.59 -0.18
N TYR A 120 7.14 -3.92 -0.01
CA TYR A 120 5.98 -4.81 -0.19
C TYR A 120 5.73 -5.85 0.91
N GLY A 121 6.56 -5.90 1.94
CA GLY A 121 6.34 -6.73 3.14
C GLY A 121 6.90 -8.15 3.08
N SER A 122 7.85 -8.41 2.18
CA SER A 122 8.67 -9.63 2.17
C SER A 122 10.11 -9.27 1.87
N GLU A 123 11.06 -9.97 2.51
CA GLU A 123 12.50 -9.85 2.24
C GLU A 123 12.93 -10.64 0.99
N SER A 124 12.07 -11.54 0.49
CA SER A 124 12.33 -12.37 -0.69
C SER A 124 12.34 -11.57 -2.00
N ALA A 125 12.97 -12.13 -3.03
CA ALA A 125 12.91 -11.67 -4.42
C ALA A 125 11.53 -11.89 -5.09
N THR A 126 10.43 -11.89 -4.32
CA THR A 126 9.09 -12.19 -4.81
C THR A 126 8.07 -11.19 -4.26
N TYR A 127 7.50 -10.37 -5.13
CA TYR A 127 6.28 -9.63 -4.84
C TYR A 127 5.07 -10.54 -5.04
N SER A 128 4.09 -10.48 -4.11
CA SER A 128 2.79 -11.11 -4.30
C SER A 128 1.69 -10.08 -4.13
N THR A 129 0.71 -10.09 -5.04
CA THR A 129 -0.53 -9.30 -4.93
C THR A 129 -1.33 -9.60 -3.67
N ARG A 130 -1.17 -10.79 -3.08
CA ARG A 130 -1.70 -11.12 -1.76
C ARG A 130 -0.81 -10.51 -0.68
N GLU A 131 -1.39 -9.69 0.19
CA GLU A 131 -0.70 -9.25 1.40
C GLU A 131 -0.47 -10.44 2.35
N CYS A 132 0.79 -10.67 2.74
CA CYS A 132 1.15 -11.59 3.83
C CYS A 132 0.90 -10.94 5.19
N ALA A 133 0.72 -11.76 6.23
CA ALA A 133 0.76 -11.27 7.60
C ALA A 133 2.19 -10.86 7.96
N LEU A 134 2.37 -9.67 8.53
CA LEU A 134 3.68 -9.19 8.96
C LEU A 134 3.99 -9.73 10.36
N GLY A 135 5.15 -10.37 10.49
CA GLY A 135 5.69 -10.89 11.74
C GLY A 135 7.20 -10.76 11.80
N ILE A 136 7.79 -11.19 12.92
CA ILE A 136 9.26 -11.19 13.10
C ILE A 136 9.92 -12.14 12.09
N GLU A 137 9.28 -13.29 11.82
CA GLU A 137 9.71 -14.30 10.84
C GLU A 137 9.76 -13.78 9.39
N SER A 138 8.95 -12.76 9.04
CA SER A 138 8.97 -12.12 7.71
C SER A 138 9.97 -10.96 7.58
N ALA A 139 10.74 -10.69 8.64
CA ALA A 139 11.57 -9.50 8.78
C ALA A 139 12.95 -9.83 9.42
N LEU A 140 13.60 -10.89 8.94
CA LEU A 140 14.83 -11.44 9.52
C LEU A 140 16.03 -10.51 9.30
N ALA A 141 16.20 -9.94 8.11
CA ALA A 141 17.23 -8.96 7.80
C ALA A 141 17.02 -7.66 8.61
N LEU A 142 15.76 -7.24 8.82
CA LEU A 142 15.45 -6.16 9.77
C LEU A 142 15.97 -6.51 11.18
N MET A 143 15.67 -7.70 11.71
CA MET A 143 16.14 -8.11 13.04
C MET A 143 17.67 -8.19 13.11
N GLN A 144 18.31 -8.78 12.10
CA GLN A 144 19.78 -8.89 12.00
C GLN A 144 20.47 -7.52 12.04
N LEU A 145 19.95 -6.52 11.31
CA LEU A 145 20.48 -5.16 11.33
C LEU A 145 20.29 -4.48 12.69
N MET A 146 19.17 -4.75 13.37
CA MET A 146 18.88 -4.21 14.70
C MET A 146 19.80 -4.81 15.77
N GLU A 147 20.00 -6.13 15.76
CA GLU A 147 20.91 -6.87 16.66
C GLU A 147 22.38 -6.52 16.41
N GLY A 148 22.77 -6.31 15.14
CA GLY A 148 24.08 -5.80 14.75
C GLY A 148 24.35 -4.33 15.09
N GLY A 149 23.45 -3.66 15.83
CA GLY A 149 23.62 -2.28 16.29
C GLY A 149 23.35 -1.20 15.24
N ARG A 150 22.91 -1.58 14.03
CA ARG A 150 22.68 -0.69 12.87
C ARG A 150 21.27 -0.07 12.85
N GLY A 151 20.54 -0.11 13.96
CA GLY A 151 19.15 0.34 14.03
C GLY A 151 18.91 1.82 13.67
N CYS A 152 19.91 2.69 13.78
CA CYS A 152 19.80 4.07 13.27
C CYS A 152 19.78 4.14 11.73
N GLU A 153 20.53 3.27 11.05
CA GLU A 153 20.53 3.14 9.59
C GLU A 153 19.18 2.60 9.10
N VAL A 154 18.63 1.59 9.80
CA VAL A 154 17.27 1.07 9.54
C VAL A 154 16.23 2.19 9.60
N VAL A 155 16.29 3.07 10.61
CA VAL A 155 15.37 4.21 10.71
C VAL A 155 15.59 5.24 9.60
N GLN A 156 16.83 5.47 9.17
CA GLN A 156 17.13 6.31 8.00
C GLN A 156 16.52 5.71 6.73
N GLU A 157 16.62 4.40 6.54
CA GLU A 157 16.08 3.69 5.36
C GLU A 157 14.55 3.71 5.34
N ILE A 158 13.88 3.55 6.49
CA ILE A 158 12.43 3.74 6.60
C ILE A 158 12.02 5.16 6.19
N ARG A 159 12.77 6.19 6.61
CA ARG A 159 12.50 7.59 6.21
C ARG A 159 12.76 7.82 4.73
N ARG A 160 13.86 7.29 4.19
CA ARG A 160 14.23 7.37 2.78
C ARG A 160 13.13 6.77 1.89
N SER A 161 12.74 5.53 2.17
CA SER A 161 11.67 4.81 1.46
C SER A 161 10.33 5.56 1.44
N ASN A 162 9.98 6.29 2.50
CA ASN A 162 8.75 7.09 2.56
C ASN A 162 8.87 8.50 1.95
N LEU A 163 10.08 9.07 1.85
CA LEU A 163 10.32 10.36 1.20
C LEU A 163 10.39 10.21 -0.33
N GLU A 164 11.10 9.17 -0.79
CA GLU A 164 11.29 8.85 -2.22
C GLU A 164 10.06 8.14 -2.83
N GLY A 165 9.10 7.68 -2.01
CA GLY A 165 7.90 7.00 -2.48
C GLY A 165 8.09 5.51 -2.79
N HIS A 166 9.26 4.93 -2.45
CA HIS A 166 9.55 3.51 -2.64
C HIS A 166 8.67 2.57 -1.79
N ALA A 167 8.02 3.08 -0.74
CA ALA A 167 7.10 2.32 0.11
C ALA A 167 5.73 2.10 -0.55
N VAL A 168 5.62 1.12 -1.45
CA VAL A 168 4.38 0.77 -2.16
C VAL A 168 3.26 0.34 -1.20
N ARG A 169 3.61 -0.45 -0.18
CA ARG A 169 2.71 -0.79 0.94
C ARG A 169 3.08 0.04 2.17
N ALA A 170 2.07 0.65 2.79
CA ALA A 170 2.27 1.41 4.02
C ALA A 170 2.46 0.55 5.29
N LYS A 171 2.00 -0.72 5.29
CA LYS A 171 2.09 -1.57 6.50
C LYS A 171 3.52 -1.96 6.90
N PRO A 172 4.42 -2.39 5.99
CA PRO A 172 5.76 -2.83 6.35
C PRO A 172 6.62 -1.73 6.95
N THR A 173 6.56 -0.50 6.43
CA THR A 173 7.27 0.65 7.02
C THR A 173 6.79 0.97 8.44
N LEU A 174 5.48 0.89 8.70
CA LEU A 174 4.90 1.07 10.04
C LEU A 174 5.29 -0.07 11.00
N PHE A 175 5.35 -1.31 10.50
CA PHE A 175 5.83 -2.46 11.27
C PHE A 175 7.31 -2.32 11.64
N ALA A 176 8.17 -2.00 10.67
CA ALA A 176 9.60 -1.77 10.91
C ALA A 176 9.83 -0.61 11.90
N LEU A 177 9.04 0.47 11.80
CA LEU A 177 9.06 1.57 12.76
C LEU A 177 8.59 1.14 14.16
N ALA A 178 7.61 0.24 14.25
CA ALA A 178 7.13 -0.33 15.52
C ALA A 178 8.18 -1.22 16.20
N VAL A 179 8.96 -2.00 15.42
CA VAL A 179 10.15 -2.73 15.88
C VAL A 179 11.21 -1.75 16.40
N CYS A 180 11.66 -0.81 15.56
CA CYS A 180 12.71 0.16 15.91
C CYS A 180 12.38 0.97 17.16
N SER A 181 11.11 1.38 17.31
CA SER A 181 10.64 2.16 18.46
C SER A 181 10.37 1.34 19.73
N GLN A 182 10.70 0.05 19.77
CA GLN A 182 10.73 -0.80 20.97
C GLN A 182 12.13 -1.33 21.31
N HIS A 183 13.12 -1.10 20.44
CA HIS A 183 14.45 -1.66 20.58
C HIS A 183 15.18 -1.25 21.86
N GLY A 184 16.10 -2.11 22.34
CA GLY A 184 16.93 -1.87 23.52
C GLY A 184 17.79 -0.61 23.42
N ASP A 185 18.39 -0.36 22.26
CA ASP A 185 19.17 0.87 22.02
C ASP A 185 18.31 2.14 22.09
N CYS A 186 18.79 3.10 22.88
CA CYS A 186 18.16 4.39 23.07
C CYS A 186 18.23 5.31 21.84
N LYS A 187 19.30 5.24 21.01
CA LYS A 187 19.46 6.12 19.85
C LYS A 187 18.43 5.76 18.77
N THR A 188 18.36 4.48 18.43
CA THR A 188 17.39 3.89 17.49
C THR A 188 15.96 4.17 17.93
N ARG A 189 15.64 3.92 19.21
CA ARG A 189 14.29 4.16 19.76
C ARG A 189 13.87 5.63 19.65
N GLN A 190 14.80 6.56 19.93
CA GLN A 190 14.55 8.00 19.77
C GLN A 190 14.40 8.40 18.30
N ALA A 191 15.25 7.89 17.40
CA ALA A 191 15.18 8.17 15.98
C ALA A 191 13.82 7.73 15.38
N ALA A 192 13.39 6.50 15.68
CA ALA A 192 12.10 5.97 15.22
C ALA A 192 10.91 6.81 15.72
N LEU A 193 10.92 7.21 16.99
CA LEU A 193 9.84 8.03 17.55
C LEU A 193 9.85 9.49 17.05
N ARG A 194 11.00 10.04 16.67
CA ARG A 194 11.06 11.36 15.99
C ARG A 194 10.50 11.29 14.57
N ALA A 195 10.75 10.20 13.85
CA ALA A 195 10.25 9.98 12.48
C ALA A 195 8.73 9.74 12.41
N LEU A 196 8.08 9.43 13.54
CA LEU A 196 6.66 9.04 13.59
C LEU A 196 5.73 10.03 12.89
N LYS A 197 5.93 11.34 13.07
CA LYS A 197 5.09 12.38 12.46
C LYS A 197 5.25 12.49 10.93
N ASP A 198 6.45 12.23 10.42
CA ASP A 198 6.77 12.35 8.99
C ASP A 198 6.19 11.15 8.19
N LEU A 199 6.13 9.99 8.85
CA LEU A 199 5.71 8.68 8.33
C LEU A 199 4.19 8.47 8.48
N CYS A 200 3.63 8.72 9.66
CA CYS A 200 2.19 8.55 9.92
C CYS A 200 1.42 9.81 9.53
N ARG A 201 1.22 10.06 8.24
CA ARG A 201 0.46 11.25 7.76
C ARG A 201 -1.05 11.17 8.00
N THR A 202 -1.59 9.97 8.28
CA THR A 202 -3.02 9.73 8.49
C THR A 202 -3.30 9.02 9.83
N PRO A 203 -4.52 9.17 10.39
CA PRO A 203 -4.93 8.41 11.59
C PRO A 203 -4.82 6.92 11.40
N ALA A 204 -5.17 6.40 10.22
CA ALA A 204 -5.07 4.98 9.90
C ALA A 204 -3.64 4.45 10.08
N GLN A 205 -2.62 5.19 9.60
CA GLN A 205 -1.22 4.83 9.78
C GLN A 205 -0.81 4.90 11.26
N LEU A 206 -1.18 5.95 11.99
CA LEU A 206 -0.89 6.08 13.42
C LEU A 206 -1.51 4.95 14.24
N PHE A 207 -2.79 4.62 14.00
CA PHE A 207 -3.48 3.52 14.67
C PHE A 207 -2.85 2.16 14.34
N THR A 208 -2.47 1.91 13.08
CA THR A 208 -1.76 0.69 12.68
C THR A 208 -0.38 0.59 13.33
N PHE A 209 0.40 1.67 13.42
CA PHE A 209 1.66 1.70 14.15
C PHE A 209 1.49 1.36 15.64
N VAL A 210 0.50 1.96 16.32
CA VAL A 210 0.22 1.66 17.74
C VAL A 210 -0.25 0.21 17.91
N GLN A 211 -1.00 -0.35 16.96
CA GLN A 211 -1.39 -1.76 16.97
C GLN A 211 -0.18 -2.69 16.80
N TYR A 212 0.72 -2.45 15.84
CA TYR A 212 1.95 -3.24 15.71
C TYR A 212 2.83 -3.15 16.97
N LYS A 213 2.93 -1.97 17.61
CA LYS A 213 3.63 -1.86 18.90
C LYS A 213 3.00 -2.73 20.00
N LYS A 214 1.66 -2.83 20.04
CA LYS A 214 0.94 -3.67 21.01
C LYS A 214 1.15 -5.17 20.74
N GLU A 215 1.20 -5.58 19.47
CA GLU A 215 1.42 -6.96 19.04
C GLU A 215 2.86 -7.43 19.29
N LEU A 216 3.85 -6.60 18.95
CA LEU A 216 5.28 -6.86 19.14
C LEU A 216 5.75 -6.78 20.61
N ARG A 217 4.86 -6.55 21.58
CA ARG A 217 5.22 -6.26 22.97
C ARG A 217 5.53 -7.54 23.75
N GLN A 218 6.79 -7.69 24.14
CA GLN A 218 7.22 -8.61 25.19
C GLN A 218 7.52 -7.82 26.48
N GLY A 219 6.85 -8.15 27.60
CA GLY A 219 7.07 -7.48 28.90
C GLY A 219 6.28 -6.19 29.15
N SER A 220 6.77 -5.35 30.08
CA SER A 220 5.98 -4.29 30.72
C SER A 220 5.97 -2.94 29.98
N GLY A 221 4.76 -2.46 29.65
CA GLY A 221 4.47 -1.03 29.47
C GLY A 221 4.81 -0.39 28.11
N MET A 222 3.93 -0.56 27.13
CA MET A 222 4.02 0.12 25.81
C MET A 222 4.06 1.67 25.93
N TRP A 223 3.34 2.25 26.89
CA TRP A 223 3.13 3.70 27.05
C TRP A 223 4.21 4.39 27.90
N GLY A 224 5.48 4.15 27.56
CA GLY A 224 6.60 4.90 28.11
C GLY A 224 6.54 6.40 27.78
N ARG A 225 7.29 7.24 28.51
CA ARG A 225 7.34 8.71 28.33
C ARG A 225 7.62 9.11 26.86
N ALA A 226 8.47 8.36 26.17
CA ALA A 226 8.84 8.62 24.78
C ALA A 226 7.67 8.41 23.80
N LEU A 227 6.91 7.31 23.90
CA LEU A 227 5.74 7.07 23.04
C LEU A 227 4.64 8.09 23.33
N ARG A 228 4.38 8.37 24.62
CA ARG A 228 3.39 9.38 25.03
C ARG A 228 3.69 10.74 24.40
N ARG A 229 4.95 11.18 24.46
CA ARG A 229 5.40 12.40 23.80
C ARG A 229 5.24 12.33 22.28
N ALA A 230 5.71 11.28 21.61
CA ALA A 230 5.63 11.18 20.15
C ALA A 230 4.18 11.20 19.63
N VAL A 231 3.24 10.57 20.35
CA VAL A 231 1.81 10.61 20.02
C VAL A 231 1.21 11.99 20.32
N ALA A 232 1.56 12.65 21.43
CA ALA A 232 1.10 14.02 21.71
C ALA A 232 1.64 15.04 20.70
N ASP A 233 2.92 14.93 20.35
CA ASP A 233 3.60 15.77 19.35
C ASP A 233 2.93 15.62 17.97
N TRP A 234 2.42 14.42 17.60
CA TRP A 234 1.66 14.18 16.37
C TRP A 234 0.36 14.99 16.28
N TYR A 235 -0.39 15.11 17.38
CA TYR A 235 -1.61 15.92 17.43
C TYR A 235 -1.28 17.42 17.47
N ASN A 236 -0.28 17.83 18.27
CA ASN A 236 0.11 19.23 18.42
C ASN A 236 0.83 19.83 17.20
N SER A 237 1.40 19.00 16.30
CA SER A 237 2.04 19.47 15.07
C SER A 237 1.07 19.74 13.92
N GLN A 238 -0.23 19.54 14.11
CA GLN A 238 -1.25 19.78 13.09
C GLN A 238 -1.95 21.12 13.31
N ASP A 239 -2.38 21.73 12.21
CA ASP A 239 -3.39 22.78 12.23
C ASP A 239 -4.71 22.23 12.81
N GLY A 240 -5.45 23.08 13.54
CA GLY A 240 -6.68 22.69 14.20
C GLY A 240 -7.82 22.33 13.24
N MET A 241 -7.94 23.03 12.10
CA MET A 241 -8.96 22.72 11.08
C MET A 241 -8.61 21.42 10.33
N SER A 242 -7.34 21.25 9.95
CA SER A 242 -6.82 20.02 9.37
C SER A 242 -7.01 18.82 10.29
N LEU A 243 -6.74 18.99 11.60
CA LEU A 243 -6.99 17.95 12.60
C LEU A 243 -8.48 17.66 12.75
N ALA A 244 -9.35 18.69 12.78
CA ALA A 244 -10.81 18.51 12.85
C ALA A 244 -11.33 17.66 11.69
N ARG A 245 -10.97 18.01 10.43
CA ARG A 245 -11.28 17.24 9.22
C ARG A 245 -10.76 15.80 9.30
N THR A 246 -9.54 15.64 9.78
CA THR A 246 -8.87 14.35 9.92
C THR A 246 -9.59 13.41 10.90
N VAL A 247 -9.97 13.90 12.08
CA VAL A 247 -10.60 13.06 13.13
C VAL A 247 -12.08 12.79 12.87
N THR A 248 -12.78 13.67 12.13
CA THR A 248 -14.18 13.42 11.73
C THR A 248 -14.25 12.36 10.62
N LYS A 249 -13.29 12.38 9.68
CA LYS A 249 -13.15 11.41 8.59
C LYS A 249 -12.73 10.01 9.07
N CYS A 250 -11.77 9.90 9.99
CA CYS A 250 -11.24 8.60 10.44
C CYS A 250 -11.28 8.43 11.97
N LYS A 251 -12.48 8.24 12.52
CA LYS A 251 -12.71 8.12 13.98
C LYS A 251 -11.93 6.98 14.66
N HIS A 252 -11.78 5.84 13.97
CA HIS A 252 -11.07 4.66 14.46
C HIS A 252 -10.54 3.77 13.32
N ARG A 253 -9.44 3.06 13.57
CA ARG A 253 -8.87 2.02 12.67
C ARG A 253 -8.05 1.03 13.50
N ALA A 254 -7.84 -0.19 13.00
CA ALA A 254 -6.96 -1.19 13.61
C ALA A 254 -7.20 -1.48 15.11
N GLY A 255 -8.45 -1.32 15.59
CA GLY A 255 -8.81 -1.49 17.01
C GLY A 255 -8.51 -0.30 17.93
N TRP A 256 -8.12 0.85 17.38
CA TRP A 256 -7.82 2.08 18.13
C TRP A 256 -8.70 3.26 17.69
N SER A 257 -9.05 4.12 18.65
CA SER A 257 -9.71 5.40 18.42
C SER A 257 -8.80 6.58 18.77
N HIS A 258 -9.14 7.78 18.29
CA HIS A 258 -8.47 9.01 18.75
C HIS A 258 -8.60 9.19 20.27
N GLN A 259 -9.75 8.84 20.86
CA GLN A 259 -10.00 8.95 22.29
C GLN A 259 -9.04 8.08 23.11
N ASP A 260 -8.72 6.87 22.64
CA ASP A 260 -7.73 5.99 23.27
C ASP A 260 -6.34 6.60 23.23
N LEU A 261 -5.91 7.11 22.07
CA LEU A 261 -4.59 7.71 21.92
C LEU A 261 -4.44 8.98 22.77
N LEU A 262 -5.45 9.86 22.83
CA LEU A 262 -5.42 11.05 23.69
C LEU A 262 -5.32 10.65 25.18
N ARG A 263 -6.13 9.68 25.62
CA ARG A 263 -6.14 9.17 26.99
C ARG A 263 -4.79 8.57 27.39
N LEU A 264 -4.19 7.75 26.54
CA LEU A 264 -2.99 6.97 26.87
C LEU A 264 -1.68 7.76 26.65
N SER A 265 -1.68 8.73 25.72
CA SER A 265 -0.60 9.71 25.60
C SER A 265 -0.59 10.74 26.73
N HIS A 266 -1.72 10.91 27.45
CA HIS A 266 -2.00 12.07 28.32
C HIS A 266 -1.83 13.39 27.56
N MET A 267 -2.40 13.44 26.36
CA MET A 267 -2.30 14.58 25.44
C MET A 267 -2.68 15.89 26.14
N LYS A 268 -1.84 16.90 25.97
CA LYS A 268 -2.11 18.30 26.33
C LYS A 268 -2.03 19.14 25.05
N PRO A 269 -3.13 19.81 24.64
CA PRO A 269 -3.10 20.78 23.54
C PRO A 269 -2.07 21.88 23.79
N THR A 270 -1.39 22.32 22.72
CA THR A 270 -0.47 23.47 22.73
C THR A 270 -1.09 24.76 22.24
N ASN A 271 -2.25 24.69 21.58
CA ASN A 271 -3.03 25.83 21.12
C ASN A 271 -4.54 25.56 21.32
N ASP A 272 -5.35 26.61 21.23
CA ASP A 272 -6.78 26.52 21.54
C ASP A 272 -7.58 25.78 20.46
N THR A 273 -7.17 25.87 19.18
CA THR A 273 -7.84 25.16 18.08
C THR A 273 -7.71 23.64 18.22
N VAL A 274 -6.53 23.12 18.56
CA VAL A 274 -6.34 21.70 18.94
C VAL A 274 -7.07 21.39 20.25
N ALA A 275 -7.20 22.34 21.19
CA ALA A 275 -7.96 22.13 22.44
C ALA A 275 -9.46 21.93 22.21
N VAL A 276 -10.08 22.62 21.24
CA VAL A 276 -11.45 22.35 20.79
C VAL A 276 -11.56 20.91 20.29
N VAL A 277 -10.69 20.50 19.37
CA VAL A 277 -10.75 19.16 18.75
C VAL A 277 -10.47 18.05 19.77
N CYS A 278 -9.52 18.23 20.68
CA CYS A 278 -9.30 17.29 21.79
C CYS A 278 -10.51 17.20 22.73
N LYS A 279 -11.23 18.30 22.98
CA LYS A 279 -12.48 18.28 23.76
C LYS A 279 -13.60 17.56 22.99
N TYR A 280 -13.75 17.79 21.69
CA TYR A 280 -14.68 17.07 20.83
C TYR A 280 -14.47 15.55 20.91
N ILE A 281 -13.23 15.08 20.77
CA ILE A 281 -12.89 13.65 20.82
C ILE A 281 -13.15 13.04 22.21
N THR A 282 -12.92 13.78 23.30
CA THR A 282 -12.97 13.24 24.67
C THR A 282 -14.32 13.41 25.36
N LYS A 283 -15.12 14.41 24.98
CA LYS A 283 -16.42 14.77 25.60
C LYS A 283 -17.59 14.80 24.60
N GLY A 284 -17.34 14.66 23.30
CA GLY A 284 -18.35 14.78 22.26
C GLY A 284 -18.82 16.23 22.05
N TRP A 285 -19.80 16.40 21.14
CA TRP A 285 -20.32 17.71 20.75
C TRP A 285 -20.83 18.55 21.92
N LYS A 286 -21.60 17.95 22.84
CA LYS A 286 -22.22 18.68 23.98
C LYS A 286 -21.17 19.42 24.81
N GLY A 287 -20.09 18.73 25.18
CA GLY A 287 -19.00 19.34 25.96
C GLY A 287 -18.16 20.38 25.18
N VAL A 288 -18.27 20.44 23.85
CA VAL A 288 -17.69 21.53 23.04
C VAL A 288 -18.62 22.73 23.03
N HIS A 289 -19.91 22.52 22.76
CA HIS A 289 -20.93 23.56 22.78
C HIS A 289 -20.99 24.27 24.15
N GLU A 290 -21.07 23.52 25.26
CA GLU A 290 -21.05 24.06 26.63
C GLU A 290 -19.77 24.84 26.96
N ALA A 291 -18.66 24.56 26.26
CA ALA A 291 -17.36 25.15 26.56
C ALA A 291 -17.01 26.38 25.73
N TYR A 292 -17.56 26.51 24.52
CA TYR A 292 -17.15 27.49 23.52
C TYR A 292 -18.32 28.22 22.83
N GLY A 293 -19.56 27.72 22.88
CA GLY A 293 -20.69 28.28 22.11
C GLY A 293 -21.09 29.70 22.52
N ASP A 294 -21.06 30.00 23.81
CA ASP A 294 -21.46 31.31 24.36
C ASP A 294 -20.26 32.22 24.70
N LYS A 295 -19.10 32.00 24.07
CA LYS A 295 -17.85 32.73 24.38
C LYS A 295 -17.28 33.46 23.20
N GLU A 296 -16.70 34.63 23.48
CA GLU A 296 -15.81 35.32 22.57
C GLU A 296 -14.55 34.47 22.36
N ASN A 297 -14.47 33.83 21.20
CA ASN A 297 -13.36 32.98 20.77
C ASN A 297 -12.53 33.71 19.71
N SER A 298 -11.27 33.31 19.53
CA SER A 298 -10.50 33.75 18.35
C SER A 298 -11.13 33.23 17.06
N GLU A 299 -10.95 33.96 15.96
CA GLU A 299 -11.53 33.64 14.65
C GLU A 299 -11.25 32.20 14.20
N ASP A 300 -10.02 31.69 14.43
CA ASP A 300 -9.65 30.33 14.05
C ASP A 300 -10.29 29.25 14.95
N VAL A 301 -10.51 29.55 16.23
CA VAL A 301 -11.26 28.67 17.14
C VAL A 301 -12.73 28.63 16.72
N GLN A 302 -13.29 29.76 16.31
CA GLN A 302 -14.66 29.88 15.83
C GLN A 302 -14.89 29.07 14.54
N LYS A 303 -13.99 29.20 13.53
CA LYS A 303 -14.04 28.36 12.31
C LYS A 303 -14.01 26.86 12.62
N VAL A 304 -13.15 26.42 13.54
CA VAL A 304 -13.07 25.00 13.95
C VAL A 304 -14.34 24.56 14.70
N PHE A 305 -14.95 25.44 15.50
CA PHE A 305 -16.21 25.18 16.18
C PHE A 305 -17.36 25.01 15.17
N GLU A 306 -17.50 25.93 14.21
CA GLU A 306 -18.52 25.91 13.15
C GLU A 306 -18.41 24.67 12.26
N TYR A 307 -17.20 24.29 11.85
CA TYR A 307 -16.97 23.06 11.10
C TYR A 307 -17.41 21.81 11.89
N LEU A 308 -17.06 21.74 13.19
CA LEU A 308 -17.49 20.62 14.04
C LEU A 308 -19.00 20.62 14.29
N GLU A 309 -19.64 21.78 14.36
CA GLU A 309 -21.09 21.91 14.42
C GLU A 309 -21.74 21.38 13.14
N ALA A 310 -21.29 21.84 11.97
CA ALA A 310 -21.80 21.39 10.67
C ALA A 310 -21.68 19.86 10.49
N VAL A 311 -20.56 19.29 10.93
CA VAL A 311 -20.35 17.83 10.94
C VAL A 311 -21.23 17.09 11.96
N GLU A 312 -21.77 17.75 12.97
CA GLU A 312 -22.77 17.18 13.90
C GLU A 312 -24.21 17.40 13.42
N LYS A 313 -24.51 18.55 12.81
CA LYS A 313 -25.76 18.83 12.09
C LYS A 313 -25.96 17.81 10.98
N ALA A 314 -24.98 17.57 10.12
CA ALA A 314 -25.02 16.57 9.04
C ALA A 314 -25.23 15.10 9.49
N LYS A 315 -25.10 14.79 10.78
CA LYS A 315 -25.41 13.44 11.35
C LYS A 315 -26.80 13.35 11.98
N ARG A 316 -27.48 14.48 12.18
CA ARG A 316 -28.79 14.58 12.86
C ARG A 316 -29.87 15.18 11.95
N CYS A 317 -29.43 15.88 10.91
CA CYS A 317 -30.25 16.42 9.86
C CYS A 317 -31.14 15.31 9.28
N THR A 318 -32.46 15.58 9.25
CA THR A 318 -33.44 14.73 8.57
C THR A 318 -33.85 15.31 7.22
N ASP A 319 -33.47 16.55 6.95
CA ASP A 319 -33.73 17.26 5.71
C ASP A 319 -32.64 16.93 4.66
N GLU A 320 -33.03 16.84 3.39
CA GLU A 320 -32.08 16.50 2.33
C GLU A 320 -31.35 17.74 1.83
N GLN A 321 -32.05 18.88 1.79
CA GLN A 321 -31.57 20.16 1.30
C GLN A 321 -30.56 20.80 2.27
N GLU A 322 -30.84 20.83 3.57
CA GLU A 322 -29.88 21.26 4.61
C GLU A 322 -28.59 20.41 4.54
N LEU A 323 -28.71 19.08 4.40
CA LEU A 323 -27.54 18.20 4.29
C LEU A 323 -26.69 18.49 3.03
N ILE A 324 -27.33 18.73 1.88
CA ILE A 324 -26.64 19.12 0.64
C ILE A 324 -25.88 20.43 0.83
N HIS A 325 -26.51 21.44 1.45
CA HIS A 325 -25.87 22.72 1.71
C HIS A 325 -24.64 22.57 2.62
N LEU A 326 -24.74 21.78 3.70
CA LEU A 326 -23.61 21.48 4.60
C LEU A 326 -22.47 20.73 3.89
N ILE A 327 -22.78 19.83 2.94
CA ILE A 327 -21.76 19.13 2.14
C ILE A 327 -20.98 20.13 1.26
N GLU A 328 -21.68 21.06 0.61
CA GLU A 328 -21.08 22.02 -0.32
C GLU A 328 -20.28 23.11 0.40
N GLU A 329 -20.83 23.69 1.47
CA GLU A 329 -20.19 24.75 2.25
C GLU A 329 -18.91 24.27 2.96
N GLN A 330 -18.96 23.09 3.59
CA GLN A 330 -17.86 22.59 4.44
C GLN A 330 -16.96 21.56 3.74
N SER A 331 -17.25 21.27 2.46
CA SER A 331 -16.58 20.24 1.64
C SER A 331 -16.57 18.86 2.32
N LEU A 332 -17.73 18.41 2.82
CA LEU A 332 -17.81 17.17 3.60
C LEU A 332 -17.59 15.92 2.74
N GLU A 333 -16.79 14.99 3.25
CA GLU A 333 -16.53 13.73 2.56
C GLU A 333 -17.50 12.61 2.96
N LYS A 334 -17.66 11.63 2.07
CA LYS A 334 -18.54 10.46 2.23
C LYS A 334 -18.42 9.75 3.59
N GLU A 335 -17.22 9.63 4.14
CA GLU A 335 -16.97 8.98 5.45
C GLU A 335 -17.65 9.71 6.63
N GLN A 336 -18.01 10.98 6.45
CA GLN A 336 -18.68 11.80 7.45
C GLN A 336 -20.21 11.69 7.39
N ILE A 337 -20.75 11.24 6.25
CA ILE A 337 -22.18 11.13 5.95
C ILE A 337 -22.72 9.78 6.44
N LEU A 338 -23.91 9.79 7.03
CA LEU A 338 -24.55 8.54 7.49
C LEU A 338 -25.01 7.67 6.31
N THR A 339 -24.92 6.36 6.48
CA THR A 339 -25.22 5.34 5.46
C THR A 339 -26.64 5.38 4.92
N HIS A 340 -27.59 6.01 5.64
CA HIS A 340 -28.96 6.17 5.18
C HIS A 340 -29.11 7.34 4.18
N HIS A 341 -28.40 8.46 4.39
CA HIS A 341 -28.35 9.57 3.42
C HIS A 341 -27.62 9.17 2.13
N LEU A 342 -26.65 8.25 2.20
CA LEU A 342 -25.97 7.69 1.02
C LEU A 342 -26.88 6.84 0.10
N LYS A 343 -28.20 6.79 0.38
CA LYS A 343 -29.23 6.29 -0.55
C LYS A 343 -29.84 7.39 -1.44
N SER A 344 -29.71 8.67 -1.06
CA SER A 344 -30.20 9.80 -1.86
C SER A 344 -29.32 10.02 -3.09
N LYS A 345 -29.97 10.31 -4.22
CA LYS A 345 -29.29 10.72 -5.46
C LYS A 345 -28.66 12.11 -5.33
N GLU A 346 -29.37 13.06 -4.73
CA GLU A 346 -28.94 14.47 -4.68
C GLU A 346 -27.80 14.68 -3.68
N VAL A 347 -27.77 13.92 -2.57
CA VAL A 347 -26.60 13.84 -1.67
C VAL A 347 -25.36 13.33 -2.41
N TRP A 348 -25.50 12.32 -3.29
CA TRP A 348 -24.38 11.86 -4.12
C TRP A 348 -23.93 12.88 -5.17
N LYS A 349 -24.83 13.72 -5.71
CA LYS A 349 -24.43 14.83 -6.59
C LYS A 349 -23.65 15.91 -5.84
N ALA A 350 -24.07 16.28 -4.63
CA ALA A 350 -23.33 17.23 -3.78
C ALA A 350 -21.91 16.70 -3.51
N LEU A 351 -21.80 15.43 -3.11
CA LEU A 351 -20.51 14.76 -2.90
C LEU A 351 -19.67 14.64 -4.19
N LEU A 352 -20.28 14.60 -5.38
CA LEU A 352 -19.58 14.42 -6.65
C LEU A 352 -18.73 15.64 -7.02
N LYS A 353 -19.21 16.86 -6.71
CA LYS A 353 -18.58 18.16 -7.04
C LYS A 353 -17.11 18.20 -6.63
N GLU A 354 -16.82 17.97 -5.35
CA GLU A 354 -15.46 18.04 -4.77
C GLU A 354 -14.73 16.67 -4.73
N MET A 355 -15.33 15.59 -5.26
CA MET A 355 -14.74 14.25 -5.18
C MET A 355 -13.42 14.14 -5.96
N PRO A 356 -12.29 13.72 -5.34
CA PRO A 356 -11.03 13.52 -6.07
C PRO A 356 -11.15 12.45 -7.16
N VAL A 357 -10.46 12.62 -8.30
CA VAL A 357 -10.53 11.70 -9.46
C VAL A 357 -10.23 10.24 -9.08
N ALA A 358 -9.19 10.00 -8.27
CA ALA A 358 -8.84 8.66 -7.79
C ALA A 358 -9.91 8.00 -6.88
N VAL A 359 -10.82 8.79 -6.30
CA VAL A 359 -12.01 8.31 -5.55
C VAL A 359 -13.19 8.12 -6.50
N LEU A 360 -13.41 9.05 -7.42
CA LEU A 360 -14.45 9.00 -8.46
C LEU A 360 -14.36 7.72 -9.30
N LEU A 361 -13.17 7.38 -9.81
CA LEU A 361 -12.92 6.17 -10.61
C LEU A 361 -13.39 4.88 -9.90
N LYS A 362 -13.32 4.84 -8.57
CA LYS A 362 -13.74 3.69 -7.75
C LYS A 362 -15.26 3.66 -7.47
N HIS A 363 -15.97 4.74 -7.79
CA HIS A 363 -17.39 4.92 -7.51
C HIS A 363 -18.29 5.02 -8.75
N LEU A 364 -17.75 5.10 -9.97
CA LEU A 364 -18.53 5.23 -11.22
C LEU A 364 -19.70 4.24 -11.30
N GLY A 365 -19.45 2.94 -11.11
CA GLY A 365 -20.52 1.92 -11.12
C GLY A 365 -21.61 2.11 -10.05
N ASN A 366 -21.27 2.69 -8.90
CA ASN A 366 -22.22 3.02 -7.84
C ASN A 366 -23.06 4.26 -8.20
N LEU A 367 -22.42 5.28 -8.75
CA LEU A 367 -23.08 6.51 -9.21
C LEU A 367 -24.04 6.21 -10.39
N THR A 368 -23.66 5.33 -11.32
CA THR A 368 -24.55 4.86 -12.41
C THR A 368 -25.67 3.96 -11.90
N ALA A 369 -25.40 3.03 -10.96
CA ALA A 369 -26.42 2.18 -10.36
C ALA A 369 -27.51 3.00 -9.64
N ASN A 370 -27.12 4.03 -8.88
CA ASN A 370 -28.02 4.93 -8.15
C ASN A 370 -28.65 6.01 -9.04
N LYS A 371 -28.46 5.95 -10.37
CA LYS A 371 -28.97 6.92 -11.36
C LYS A 371 -28.53 8.37 -11.09
N VAL A 372 -27.41 8.57 -10.40
CA VAL A 372 -26.71 9.87 -10.30
C VAL A 372 -26.15 10.21 -11.67
N LEU A 373 -25.37 9.28 -12.24
CA LEU A 373 -24.92 9.30 -13.63
C LEU A 373 -25.96 8.58 -14.49
N ALA A 374 -26.94 9.34 -14.98
CA ALA A 374 -27.92 8.86 -15.95
C ALA A 374 -27.42 9.15 -17.37
N ALA A 375 -27.65 8.25 -18.32
CA ALA A 375 -27.20 8.42 -19.69
C ALA A 375 -27.71 9.75 -20.29
N GLY A 376 -26.80 10.50 -20.94
CA GLY A 376 -27.08 11.83 -21.50
C GLY A 376 -27.36 12.93 -20.49
N SER A 377 -27.04 12.76 -19.19
CA SER A 377 -27.15 13.85 -18.20
C SER A 377 -25.90 14.75 -18.19
N ALA A 378 -26.08 16.02 -17.83
CA ALA A 378 -24.95 16.94 -17.64
C ALA A 378 -23.95 16.45 -16.57
N ASP A 379 -24.41 15.66 -15.59
CA ASP A 379 -23.54 15.00 -14.61
C ASP A 379 -22.56 14.00 -15.27
N VAL A 380 -22.98 13.30 -16.33
CA VAL A 380 -22.11 12.42 -17.13
C VAL A 380 -21.08 13.25 -17.88
N THR A 381 -21.50 14.31 -18.59
CA THR A 381 -20.58 15.19 -19.34
C THR A 381 -19.51 15.79 -18.43
N ALA A 382 -19.91 16.35 -17.28
CA ALA A 382 -18.97 16.93 -16.30
C ALA A 382 -17.99 15.89 -15.71
N VAL A 383 -18.45 14.64 -15.50
CA VAL A 383 -17.56 13.54 -15.09
C VAL A 383 -16.60 13.14 -16.21
N CYS A 384 -17.09 13.03 -17.45
CA CYS A 384 -16.28 12.74 -18.63
C CYS A 384 -15.17 13.79 -18.84
N GLU A 385 -15.48 15.08 -18.67
CA GLU A 385 -14.48 16.16 -18.71
C GLU A 385 -13.45 15.99 -17.59
N ARG A 386 -13.89 15.81 -16.34
CA ARG A 386 -12.99 15.75 -15.18
C ARG A 386 -12.07 14.52 -15.15
N ILE A 387 -12.49 13.37 -15.70
CA ILE A 387 -11.59 12.20 -15.77
C ILE A 387 -10.59 12.30 -16.92
N GLN A 388 -10.84 13.15 -17.93
CA GLN A 388 -9.95 13.37 -19.07
C GLN A 388 -9.01 14.58 -18.90
N ASP A 389 -9.18 15.37 -17.84
CA ASP A 389 -8.30 16.50 -17.52
C ASP A 389 -6.91 16.02 -17.06
N GLU A 390 -5.90 16.29 -17.89
CA GLU A 390 -4.50 15.97 -17.60
C GLU A 390 -3.97 16.65 -16.34
N THR A 391 -4.47 17.84 -16.00
CA THR A 391 -4.02 18.57 -14.80
C THR A 391 -4.57 17.91 -13.53
N ALA A 392 -5.84 17.51 -13.52
CA ALA A 392 -6.42 16.68 -12.46
C ALA A 392 -5.74 15.30 -12.36
N LEU A 393 -5.45 14.63 -13.49
CA LEU A 393 -4.75 13.33 -13.51
C LEU A 393 -3.33 13.44 -12.93
N LYS A 394 -2.54 14.44 -13.36
CA LYS A 394 -1.20 14.74 -12.80
C LYS A 394 -1.27 15.07 -11.30
N LYS A 395 -2.19 15.96 -10.90
CA LYS A 395 -2.39 16.33 -9.48
C LYS A 395 -2.82 15.13 -8.61
N ALA A 396 -3.62 14.22 -9.16
CA ALA A 396 -4.05 13.00 -8.48
C ALA A 396 -3.02 11.86 -8.53
N LYS A 397 -1.88 12.02 -9.23
CA LYS A 397 -0.84 10.99 -9.45
C LYS A 397 -1.42 9.62 -9.82
N THR A 398 -2.43 9.61 -10.69
CA THR A 398 -3.17 8.38 -11.04
C THR A 398 -2.51 7.68 -12.23
N HIS A 399 -1.70 6.65 -11.95
CA HIS A 399 -1.05 5.85 -13.00
C HIS A 399 -2.07 5.23 -13.99
N PRO A 400 -1.79 5.19 -15.32
CA PRO A 400 -2.69 4.64 -16.35
C PRO A 400 -3.34 3.30 -16.00
N PHE A 401 -2.57 2.39 -15.41
CA PHE A 401 -3.08 1.08 -14.99
C PHE A 401 -4.27 1.15 -14.03
N ASN A 402 -4.35 2.17 -13.15
CA ASN A 402 -5.51 2.38 -12.28
C ASN A 402 -6.76 2.78 -13.07
N ILE A 403 -6.60 3.54 -14.16
CA ILE A 403 -7.68 3.95 -15.04
C ILE A 403 -8.18 2.75 -15.84
N LEU A 404 -7.28 1.90 -16.35
CA LEU A 404 -7.65 0.63 -17.00
C LEU A 404 -8.42 -0.29 -16.05
N VAL A 405 -7.93 -0.49 -14.82
CA VAL A 405 -8.63 -1.29 -13.81
C VAL A 405 -10.01 -0.68 -13.49
N ALA A 406 -10.16 0.64 -13.48
CA ALA A 406 -11.47 1.29 -13.34
C ALA A 406 -12.37 1.07 -14.57
N SER A 407 -11.83 1.20 -15.78
CA SER A 407 -12.53 0.99 -17.06
C SER A 407 -13.09 -0.42 -17.16
N GLU A 408 -12.27 -1.44 -16.95
CA GLU A 408 -12.71 -2.84 -17.01
C GLU A 408 -13.68 -3.21 -15.88
N ASN A 409 -13.49 -2.69 -14.66
CA ASN A 409 -14.48 -2.87 -13.60
C ASN A 409 -15.81 -2.19 -13.94
N TYR A 410 -15.80 -1.03 -14.61
CA TYR A 410 -17.02 -0.32 -15.01
C TYR A 410 -17.74 -1.03 -16.17
N LYS A 411 -17.02 -1.41 -17.23
CA LYS A 411 -17.50 -2.16 -18.41
C LYS A 411 -18.20 -3.47 -18.04
N ARG A 412 -17.83 -4.10 -16.91
CA ARG A 412 -18.46 -5.34 -16.41
C ARG A 412 -19.90 -5.18 -15.89
N GLY A 413 -20.38 -3.97 -15.61
CA GLY A 413 -21.78 -3.75 -15.21
C GLY A 413 -22.20 -4.32 -13.84
N HIS A 414 -21.27 -4.86 -13.04
CA HIS A 414 -21.59 -5.41 -11.72
C HIS A 414 -20.42 -5.35 -10.74
N GLY A 415 -20.72 -5.28 -9.44
CA GLY A 415 -19.69 -5.29 -8.40
C GLY A 415 -19.09 -6.67 -8.15
N ASN A 416 -17.81 -6.71 -7.76
CA ASN A 416 -17.08 -7.96 -7.45
C ASN A 416 -17.56 -8.66 -6.17
N ARG A 417 -18.02 -7.91 -5.16
CA ARG A 417 -18.48 -8.44 -3.86
C ARG A 417 -19.89 -7.97 -3.45
N SER A 418 -20.50 -7.10 -4.25
CA SER A 418 -21.81 -6.51 -3.99
C SER A 418 -22.82 -6.99 -5.01
N LYS A 419 -24.09 -7.16 -4.61
CA LYS A 419 -25.22 -7.44 -5.52
C LYS A 419 -25.56 -6.27 -6.46
N LEU A 420 -24.82 -5.17 -6.39
CA LEU A 420 -24.99 -3.98 -7.21
C LEU A 420 -24.72 -4.28 -8.69
N LYS A 421 -25.63 -3.85 -9.55
CA LYS A 421 -25.54 -3.92 -11.02
C LYS A 421 -25.83 -2.55 -11.61
N TRP A 422 -25.22 -2.25 -12.75
CA TRP A 422 -25.44 -1.05 -13.55
C TRP A 422 -25.30 -1.38 -15.03
N ASP A 423 -25.82 -0.52 -15.88
CA ASP A 423 -25.57 -0.57 -17.32
C ASP A 423 -24.40 0.38 -17.62
N PRO A 424 -23.29 -0.06 -18.24
CA PRO A 424 -22.15 0.82 -18.52
C PRO A 424 -22.51 1.88 -19.56
N ASP A 425 -22.37 3.15 -19.20
CA ASP A 425 -22.59 4.26 -20.12
C ASP A 425 -21.46 4.36 -21.16
N ARG A 426 -21.82 4.62 -22.42
CA ARG A 426 -20.88 4.65 -23.55
C ARG A 426 -19.94 5.86 -23.51
N GLU A 427 -20.43 7.02 -23.10
CA GLU A 427 -19.62 8.24 -23.00
C GLU A 427 -18.59 8.07 -21.88
N LEU A 428 -19.00 7.52 -20.72
CA LEU A 428 -18.07 7.21 -19.63
C LEU A 428 -17.00 6.19 -20.04
N VAL A 429 -17.37 5.14 -20.78
CA VAL A 429 -16.40 4.16 -21.30
C VAL A 429 -15.41 4.82 -22.26
N GLN A 430 -15.88 5.62 -23.21
CA GLN A 430 -15.01 6.34 -24.15
C GLN A 430 -14.09 7.33 -23.41
N ALA A 431 -14.63 8.08 -22.44
CA ALA A 431 -13.87 9.02 -21.63
C ALA A 431 -12.81 8.33 -20.76
N LEU A 432 -13.06 7.11 -20.27
CA LEU A 432 -12.07 6.29 -19.55
C LEU A 432 -10.94 5.80 -20.47
N ASP A 433 -11.26 5.38 -21.69
CA ASP A 433 -10.26 4.94 -22.67
C ASP A 433 -9.41 6.14 -23.18
N CYS A 434 -10.01 7.33 -23.32
CA CYS A 434 -9.30 8.60 -23.56
C CYS A 434 -8.43 9.02 -22.36
N ALA A 435 -8.95 8.92 -21.13
CA ALA A 435 -8.21 9.22 -19.89
C ALA A 435 -7.00 8.30 -19.70
N PHE A 436 -7.13 7.01 -20.03
CA PHE A 436 -6.01 6.07 -20.07
C PHE A 436 -4.90 6.58 -21.00
N SER A 437 -5.23 6.90 -22.25
CA SER A 437 -4.24 7.39 -23.22
C SER A 437 -3.56 8.69 -22.77
N ARG A 438 -4.33 9.67 -22.29
CA ARG A 438 -3.78 10.94 -21.75
C ARG A 438 -2.90 10.73 -20.53
N SER A 439 -3.26 9.79 -19.65
CA SER A 439 -2.52 9.53 -18.42
C SER A 439 -1.11 8.96 -18.66
N ILE A 440 -0.81 8.40 -19.84
CA ILE A 440 0.54 7.90 -20.17
C ILE A 440 1.56 9.06 -20.12
N SER A 441 1.19 10.24 -20.61
CA SER A 441 2.00 11.47 -20.52
C SER A 441 2.27 11.99 -19.09
N THR A 442 1.69 11.34 -18.07
CA THR A 442 1.85 11.68 -16.65
C THR A 442 2.84 10.76 -15.94
N VAL A 443 3.27 9.67 -16.60
CA VAL A 443 4.26 8.72 -16.06
C VAL A 443 5.65 9.32 -16.21
N GLU A 444 6.43 9.32 -15.13
CA GLU A 444 7.83 9.73 -15.16
C GLU A 444 8.69 8.60 -15.76
N PRO A 445 9.44 8.83 -16.85
CA PRO A 445 10.35 7.84 -17.42
C PRO A 445 11.51 7.51 -16.46
N THR A 446 11.97 6.27 -16.48
CA THR A 446 13.16 5.83 -15.76
C THR A 446 14.45 6.05 -16.57
N GLY A 447 14.34 6.22 -17.90
CA GLY A 447 15.48 6.42 -18.80
C GLY A 447 16.33 5.17 -18.98
N LYS A 448 15.77 3.99 -18.68
CA LYS A 448 16.42 2.68 -18.83
C LYS A 448 16.02 2.05 -20.17
N ARG A 449 16.86 1.17 -20.70
CA ARG A 449 16.58 0.38 -21.90
C ARG A 449 15.79 -0.86 -21.50
N PHE A 450 14.53 -0.97 -21.94
CA PHE A 450 13.64 -2.08 -21.61
C PHE A 450 13.53 -3.08 -22.75
N LEU A 451 13.52 -4.37 -22.38
CA LEU A 451 12.97 -5.42 -23.23
C LEU A 451 11.77 -6.03 -22.53
N VAL A 452 10.58 -5.84 -23.11
CA VAL A 452 9.32 -6.40 -22.61
C VAL A 452 8.97 -7.61 -23.45
N ALA A 453 8.95 -8.79 -22.84
CA ALA A 453 8.61 -10.04 -23.49
C ALA A 453 7.26 -10.55 -23.01
N VAL A 454 6.32 -10.76 -23.94
CA VAL A 454 5.02 -11.35 -23.64
C VAL A 454 5.00 -12.81 -24.08
N ASP A 455 4.77 -13.71 -23.14
CA ASP A 455 4.54 -15.12 -23.40
C ASP A 455 3.17 -15.30 -24.07
N VAL A 456 3.18 -15.88 -25.26
CA VAL A 456 1.97 -16.20 -26.03
C VAL A 456 1.75 -17.72 -26.18
N SER A 457 2.53 -18.55 -25.47
CA SER A 457 2.40 -20.03 -25.49
C SER A 457 1.10 -20.55 -24.86
N SER A 458 0.44 -19.74 -24.00
CA SER A 458 -0.90 -20.01 -23.49
C SER A 458 -1.80 -18.77 -23.61
N SER A 459 -3.11 -19.01 -23.59
CA SER A 459 -4.09 -17.93 -23.79
C SER A 459 -4.05 -16.92 -22.65
N LEU A 460 -3.75 -15.66 -22.98
CA LEU A 460 -3.84 -14.51 -22.08
C LEU A 460 -5.30 -14.05 -21.80
N SER A 461 -6.28 -14.97 -21.91
CA SER A 461 -7.70 -14.69 -21.67
C SER A 461 -8.11 -14.81 -20.19
N SER A 462 -7.30 -15.48 -19.36
CA SER A 462 -7.59 -15.68 -17.94
C SER A 462 -7.58 -14.36 -17.15
N VAL A 463 -8.44 -14.27 -16.13
CA VAL A 463 -8.44 -13.15 -15.17
C VAL A 463 -7.17 -13.20 -14.33
N THR A 464 -6.46 -12.07 -14.30
CA THR A 464 -5.20 -11.89 -13.58
C THR A 464 -5.39 -12.03 -12.06
N HIS A 465 -4.52 -12.78 -11.40
CA HIS A 465 -4.55 -12.90 -9.95
C HIS A 465 -4.19 -11.56 -9.28
N GLY A 466 -4.99 -11.16 -8.28
CA GLY A 466 -4.80 -9.87 -7.58
C GLY A 466 -5.51 -8.67 -8.22
N SER A 467 -6.01 -8.78 -9.45
CA SER A 467 -6.86 -7.77 -10.09
C SER A 467 -8.15 -8.38 -10.65
N SER A 468 -8.85 -7.62 -11.49
CA SER A 468 -10.17 -7.97 -12.03
C SER A 468 -10.22 -7.83 -13.55
N ILE A 469 -9.05 -7.83 -14.19
CA ILE A 469 -8.83 -7.62 -15.62
C ILE A 469 -8.11 -8.84 -16.22
N SER A 470 -8.25 -9.06 -17.53
CA SER A 470 -7.61 -10.19 -18.22
C SER A 470 -6.09 -10.03 -18.28
N SER A 471 -5.38 -11.16 -18.39
CA SER A 471 -3.92 -11.19 -18.52
C SER A 471 -3.44 -10.45 -19.78
N VAL A 472 -4.19 -10.53 -20.89
CA VAL A 472 -3.92 -9.75 -22.11
C VAL A 472 -4.08 -8.25 -21.89
N ALA A 473 -5.07 -7.82 -21.09
CA ALA A 473 -5.25 -6.41 -20.79
C ALA A 473 -4.07 -5.86 -19.95
N VAL A 474 -3.54 -6.65 -19.00
CA VAL A 474 -2.31 -6.29 -18.27
C VAL A 474 -1.13 -6.17 -19.22
N ALA A 475 -0.85 -7.22 -20.01
CA ALA A 475 0.31 -7.26 -20.89
C ALA A 475 0.26 -6.14 -21.95
N ALA A 476 -0.88 -5.96 -22.62
CA ALA A 476 -1.07 -4.92 -23.63
C ALA A 476 -0.88 -3.51 -23.06
N ALA A 477 -1.46 -3.23 -21.89
CA ALA A 477 -1.34 -1.92 -21.25
C ALA A 477 0.09 -1.63 -20.78
N MET A 478 0.78 -2.61 -20.19
CA MET A 478 2.18 -2.43 -19.78
C MET A 478 3.11 -2.28 -20.98
N CYS A 479 2.90 -3.04 -22.06
CA CYS A 479 3.65 -2.84 -23.31
C CYS A 479 3.46 -1.43 -23.88
N LEU A 480 2.21 -0.95 -23.95
CA LEU A 480 1.90 0.38 -24.47
C LEU A 480 2.46 1.50 -23.57
N VAL A 481 2.29 1.40 -22.25
CA VAL A 481 2.84 2.39 -21.30
C VAL A 481 4.37 2.45 -21.41
N ILE A 482 5.06 1.30 -21.41
CA ILE A 482 6.53 1.27 -21.50
C ILE A 482 7.00 1.79 -22.86
N ALA A 483 6.40 1.35 -23.98
CA ALA A 483 6.76 1.79 -25.33
C ALA A 483 6.52 3.29 -25.60
N GLN A 484 5.59 3.93 -24.89
CA GLN A 484 5.33 5.36 -25.01
C GLN A 484 6.08 6.23 -23.98
N THR A 485 6.52 5.64 -22.86
CA THR A 485 7.19 6.39 -21.78
C THR A 485 8.71 6.31 -21.91
N GLU A 486 9.26 5.15 -22.25
CA GLU A 486 10.70 4.90 -22.27
C GLU A 486 11.27 5.00 -23.69
N PRO A 487 12.37 5.75 -23.91
CA PRO A 487 12.86 6.07 -25.25
C PRO A 487 13.54 4.88 -25.97
N ASP A 488 13.98 3.86 -25.24
CA ASP A 488 14.51 2.61 -25.78
C ASP A 488 13.75 1.44 -25.13
N ALA A 489 12.60 1.12 -25.72
CA ALA A 489 11.74 0.02 -25.31
C ALA A 489 11.52 -0.93 -26.49
N GLN A 490 11.90 -2.19 -26.31
CA GLN A 490 11.72 -3.24 -27.31
C GLN A 490 10.68 -4.23 -26.81
N ILE A 491 9.54 -4.32 -27.51
CA ILE A 491 8.48 -5.28 -27.21
C ILE A 491 8.68 -6.52 -28.08
N VAL A 492 8.66 -7.71 -27.48
CA VAL A 492 8.73 -9.00 -28.17
C VAL A 492 7.63 -9.93 -27.68
N VAL A 493 7.20 -10.86 -28.53
CA VAL A 493 6.37 -12.01 -28.16
C VAL A 493 7.19 -13.29 -28.28
N PHE A 494 6.97 -14.26 -27.40
CA PHE A 494 7.69 -15.53 -27.44
C PHE A 494 6.79 -16.75 -27.18
N SER A 495 7.17 -17.86 -27.81
CA SER A 495 6.51 -19.17 -27.74
C SER A 495 7.41 -20.24 -28.34
N GLU A 496 7.56 -21.39 -27.68
CA GLU A 496 8.21 -22.61 -28.20
C GLU A 496 9.49 -22.36 -29.02
N GLY A 497 10.55 -21.92 -28.36
CA GLY A 497 11.86 -21.69 -28.99
C GLY A 497 11.95 -20.50 -29.95
N SER A 498 10.84 -19.76 -30.15
CA SER A 498 10.81 -18.58 -31.03
C SER A 498 10.55 -17.29 -30.25
N VAL A 499 11.29 -16.24 -30.60
CA VAL A 499 11.10 -14.86 -30.14
C VAL A 499 10.90 -13.98 -31.37
N ARG A 500 9.84 -13.17 -31.38
CA ARG A 500 9.48 -12.30 -32.50
C ARG A 500 9.25 -10.86 -32.01
N PRO A 501 9.86 -9.83 -32.64
CA PRO A 501 9.52 -8.45 -32.37
C PRO A 501 8.03 -8.17 -32.54
N CYS A 502 7.46 -7.41 -31.61
CA CYS A 502 6.07 -6.95 -31.63
C CYS A 502 6.10 -5.43 -31.77
N ALA A 503 5.74 -4.92 -32.94
CA ALA A 503 5.81 -3.49 -33.22
C ALA A 503 4.67 -2.75 -32.50
N VAL A 504 4.95 -2.22 -31.32
CA VAL A 504 4.05 -1.32 -30.56
C VAL A 504 4.52 0.11 -30.79
N SER A 505 3.84 0.84 -31.66
CA SER A 505 4.11 2.26 -31.92
C SER A 505 3.20 3.17 -31.09
N SER A 506 3.61 4.44 -30.92
CA SER A 506 2.93 5.41 -30.05
C SER A 506 1.52 5.81 -30.51
N ASP A 507 1.18 5.55 -31.77
CA ASP A 507 -0.16 5.76 -32.36
C ASP A 507 -1.10 4.55 -32.16
N MET A 508 -0.61 3.40 -31.68
CA MET A 508 -1.45 2.24 -31.45
C MET A 508 -2.38 2.42 -30.25
N THR A 509 -3.64 2.07 -30.44
CA THR A 509 -4.62 1.97 -29.37
C THR A 509 -4.40 0.71 -28.53
N PHE A 510 -4.84 0.76 -27.26
CA PHE A 510 -4.88 -0.41 -26.37
C PHE A 510 -5.50 -1.66 -27.04
N MET A 511 -6.59 -1.49 -27.80
CA MET A 511 -7.27 -2.60 -28.48
C MET A 511 -6.43 -3.20 -29.61
N GLN A 512 -5.65 -2.40 -30.35
CA GLN A 512 -4.74 -2.91 -31.38
C GLN A 512 -3.59 -3.72 -30.77
N VAL A 513 -2.97 -3.23 -29.68
CA VAL A 513 -1.93 -3.98 -28.96
C VAL A 513 -2.50 -5.27 -28.37
N ALA A 514 -3.66 -5.21 -27.72
CA ALA A 514 -4.33 -6.41 -27.20
C ALA A 514 -4.63 -7.42 -28.33
N ALA A 515 -5.11 -6.98 -29.49
CA ALA A 515 -5.34 -7.86 -30.64
C ALA A 515 -4.03 -8.49 -31.17
N GLN A 516 -2.91 -7.77 -31.19
CA GLN A 516 -1.61 -8.34 -31.56
C GLN A 516 -1.13 -9.41 -30.57
N LEU A 517 -1.46 -9.28 -29.28
CA LEU A 517 -1.13 -10.29 -28.26
C LEU A 517 -2.08 -11.50 -28.25
N ILE A 518 -3.28 -11.39 -28.86
CA ILE A 518 -4.21 -12.51 -29.08
C ILE A 518 -3.81 -13.25 -30.38
N GLN A 519 -2.55 -13.66 -30.47
CA GLN A 519 -2.08 -14.65 -31.44
C GLN A 519 -2.14 -16.04 -30.81
N THR A 520 -2.36 -17.07 -31.62
CA THR A 520 -2.31 -18.47 -31.17
C THR A 520 -1.04 -19.17 -31.64
N PRO A 521 0.03 -19.18 -30.83
CA PRO A 521 0.99 -20.28 -30.80
C PRO A 521 0.72 -21.18 -29.59
N GLY A 522 0.80 -22.50 -29.79
CA GLY A 522 0.92 -23.43 -28.66
C GLY A 522 2.38 -23.58 -28.21
N GLY A 523 2.61 -24.50 -27.27
CA GLY A 523 3.94 -24.97 -26.90
C GLY A 523 4.30 -24.70 -25.44
N SER A 524 5.59 -24.71 -25.14
CA SER A 524 6.12 -24.49 -23.79
C SER A 524 6.56 -23.04 -23.55
N THR A 525 6.47 -22.61 -22.30
CA THR A 525 7.05 -21.35 -21.81
C THR A 525 8.51 -21.58 -21.44
N ASP A 526 9.42 -20.80 -22.02
CA ASP A 526 10.82 -20.72 -21.60
C ASP A 526 11.20 -19.25 -21.39
N CYS A 527 11.36 -18.85 -20.13
CA CYS A 527 11.70 -17.48 -19.74
C CYS A 527 13.17 -17.11 -20.01
N ALA A 528 14.04 -18.03 -20.44
CA ALA A 528 15.40 -17.71 -20.87
C ALA A 528 15.42 -17.12 -22.29
N LEU A 529 14.48 -17.51 -23.16
CA LEU A 529 14.45 -17.14 -24.58
C LEU A 529 14.60 -15.64 -24.87
N PRO A 530 13.91 -14.70 -24.17
CA PRO A 530 14.06 -13.27 -24.45
C PRO A 530 15.47 -12.75 -24.14
N ILE A 531 16.15 -13.35 -23.17
CA ILE A 531 17.52 -12.99 -22.75
C ILE A 531 18.52 -13.53 -23.77
N THR A 532 18.37 -14.79 -24.19
CA THR A 532 19.18 -15.41 -25.24
C THR A 532 19.02 -14.66 -26.57
N TRP A 533 17.79 -14.35 -26.97
CA TRP A 533 17.52 -13.56 -28.18
C TRP A 533 18.18 -12.17 -28.14
N ALA A 534 18.12 -11.48 -26.99
CA ALA A 534 18.79 -10.19 -26.82
C ALA A 534 20.32 -10.33 -26.90
N SER A 535 20.87 -11.42 -26.36
CA SER A 535 22.30 -11.77 -26.46
C SER A 535 22.71 -12.00 -27.92
N GLU A 536 21.95 -12.78 -28.68
CA GLU A 536 22.23 -13.14 -30.08
C GLU A 536 22.10 -11.97 -31.05
N ASN A 537 21.20 -11.02 -30.76
CA ASN A 537 20.94 -9.83 -31.59
C ASN A 537 21.72 -8.59 -31.11
N ASP A 538 22.74 -8.80 -30.26
CA ASP A 538 23.60 -7.79 -29.63
C ASP A 538 22.81 -6.58 -29.07
N LYS A 539 21.63 -6.84 -28.49
CA LYS A 539 20.80 -5.82 -27.86
C LYS A 539 21.35 -5.52 -26.48
N THR A 540 21.51 -4.23 -26.16
CA THR A 540 21.90 -3.77 -24.82
C THR A 540 20.66 -3.40 -24.02
N VAL A 541 20.37 -4.14 -22.95
CA VAL A 541 19.12 -4.02 -22.18
C VAL A 541 19.45 -3.82 -20.71
N ASP A 542 18.87 -2.80 -20.07
CA ASP A 542 19.03 -2.56 -18.64
C ASP A 542 18.01 -3.37 -17.82
N VAL A 543 16.78 -3.51 -18.32
CA VAL A 543 15.68 -4.22 -17.63
C VAL A 543 14.89 -5.10 -18.59
N PHE A 544 14.90 -6.41 -18.32
CA PHE A 544 14.01 -7.38 -18.93
C PHE A 544 12.72 -7.50 -18.10
N ILE A 545 11.56 -7.45 -18.73
CA ILE A 545 10.26 -7.69 -18.11
C ILE A 545 9.54 -8.79 -18.89
N ILE A 546 9.29 -9.93 -18.26
CA ILE A 546 8.60 -11.07 -18.86
C ILE A 546 7.18 -11.17 -18.29
N PHE A 547 6.17 -11.18 -19.15
CA PHE A 547 4.77 -11.43 -18.76
C PHE A 547 4.38 -12.85 -19.18
N THR A 548 3.93 -13.67 -18.23
CA THR A 548 3.49 -15.05 -18.51
C THR A 548 2.30 -15.48 -17.65
N ASN A 549 1.49 -16.40 -18.19
CA ASN A 549 0.45 -17.13 -17.43
C ASN A 549 0.95 -18.47 -16.86
N ASN A 550 2.09 -18.97 -17.33
CA ASN A 550 2.56 -20.33 -17.05
C ASN A 550 3.72 -20.33 -16.03
N GLN A 551 4.08 -21.52 -15.54
CA GLN A 551 5.40 -21.75 -14.98
C GLN A 551 6.41 -21.96 -16.11
N THR A 552 7.67 -21.59 -15.91
CA THR A 552 8.73 -21.82 -16.91
C THR A 552 9.09 -23.30 -16.98
N PHE A 553 9.12 -23.85 -18.18
CA PHE A 553 9.51 -25.23 -18.50
C PHE A 553 10.63 -25.23 -19.55
N GLY A 554 11.59 -24.32 -19.37
CA GLY A 554 12.77 -24.17 -20.22
C GLY A 554 13.85 -25.23 -19.98
N ARG A 555 14.78 -25.35 -20.93
CA ARG A 555 16.00 -26.17 -20.75
C ARG A 555 17.09 -25.44 -20.00
N GLU A 556 17.13 -24.12 -20.12
CA GLU A 556 18.09 -23.25 -19.45
C GLU A 556 17.44 -22.58 -18.23
N ASN A 557 18.24 -22.27 -17.22
CA ASN A 557 17.80 -21.48 -16.08
C ASN A 557 17.91 -19.99 -16.42
N PRO A 558 16.81 -19.20 -16.39
CA PRO A 558 16.86 -17.77 -16.70
C PRO A 558 17.85 -16.96 -15.85
N ALA A 559 18.17 -17.40 -14.62
CA ALA A 559 19.21 -16.79 -13.79
C ALA A 559 20.61 -16.95 -14.40
N ASP A 560 20.92 -18.13 -14.92
CA ASP A 560 22.23 -18.45 -15.49
C ASP A 560 22.38 -17.84 -16.90
N THR A 561 21.29 -17.82 -17.69
CA THR A 561 21.22 -17.08 -18.95
C THR A 561 21.42 -15.57 -18.71
N LEU A 562 20.82 -14.99 -17.66
CA LEU A 562 21.03 -13.58 -17.30
C LEU A 562 22.48 -13.31 -16.85
N LYS A 563 23.07 -14.17 -16.02
CA LYS A 563 24.49 -14.07 -15.61
C LYS A 563 25.41 -14.10 -16.84
N THR A 564 25.14 -14.99 -17.80
CA THR A 564 25.90 -15.09 -19.06
C THR A 564 25.73 -13.84 -19.93
N TYR A 565 24.51 -13.31 -20.06
CA TYR A 565 24.23 -12.07 -20.79
C TYR A 565 24.97 -10.87 -20.18
N ARG A 566 24.93 -10.70 -18.85
CA ARG A 566 25.67 -9.65 -18.14
C ARG A 566 27.18 -9.74 -18.38
N GLN A 567 27.74 -10.95 -18.41
CA GLN A 567 29.16 -11.19 -18.71
C GLN A 567 29.51 -10.83 -20.17
N LYS A 568 28.66 -11.18 -21.15
CA LYS A 568 28.87 -10.85 -22.57
C LYS A 568 28.81 -9.34 -22.82
N ILE A 569 27.82 -8.66 -22.24
CA ILE A 569 27.51 -7.24 -22.53
C ILE A 569 28.27 -6.27 -21.61
N GLY A 570 28.76 -6.71 -20.45
CA GLY A 570 29.46 -5.85 -19.49
C GLY A 570 28.52 -4.90 -18.72
N LEU A 571 27.25 -5.26 -18.57
CA LEU A 571 26.18 -4.44 -18.00
C LEU A 571 25.46 -5.18 -16.86
N PHE A 572 25.08 -4.48 -15.79
CA PHE A 572 24.29 -5.05 -14.70
C PHE A 572 22.78 -5.02 -15.02
N SER A 573 22.37 -5.86 -15.97
CA SER A 573 20.98 -5.96 -16.40
C SER A 573 20.09 -6.67 -15.37
N LYS A 574 18.84 -6.25 -15.26
CA LYS A 574 17.84 -6.79 -14.32
C LYS A 574 16.79 -7.63 -15.03
N LEU A 575 16.20 -8.60 -14.34
CA LEU A 575 15.07 -9.40 -14.82
C LEU A 575 13.89 -9.30 -13.85
N ILE A 576 12.71 -9.03 -14.40
CA ILE A 576 11.42 -9.13 -13.72
C ILE A 576 10.57 -10.17 -14.41
N VAL A 577 10.02 -11.15 -13.68
CA VAL A 577 9.09 -12.15 -14.23
C VAL A 577 7.71 -12.01 -13.58
N CYS A 578 6.73 -11.58 -14.36
CA CYS A 578 5.35 -11.34 -13.97
C CYS A 578 4.47 -12.55 -14.31
N GLY A 579 4.27 -13.44 -13.33
CA GLY A 579 3.33 -14.55 -13.40
C GLY A 579 1.89 -14.08 -13.16
N LEU A 580 1.18 -13.70 -14.22
CA LEU A 580 -0.10 -12.99 -14.17
C LEU A 580 -1.25 -13.75 -13.49
N ILE A 581 -1.29 -15.09 -13.62
CA ILE A 581 -2.22 -15.97 -12.90
C ILE A 581 -1.54 -16.79 -11.79
N ALA A 582 -0.24 -16.62 -11.59
CA ALA A 582 0.52 -17.43 -10.66
C ALA A 582 0.22 -17.06 -9.19
N SER A 583 -0.02 -18.09 -8.37
CA SER A 583 -0.07 -17.96 -6.91
C SER A 583 1.31 -17.95 -6.27
N SER A 584 2.29 -18.57 -6.95
CA SER A 584 3.71 -18.63 -6.58
C SER A 584 4.54 -18.77 -7.86
N LEU A 585 5.76 -18.21 -7.82
CA LEU A 585 6.75 -18.24 -8.88
C LEU A 585 8.13 -18.42 -8.22
N SER A 586 9.08 -19.01 -8.93
CA SER A 586 10.43 -19.30 -8.44
C SER A 586 11.42 -19.28 -9.61
N VAL A 587 11.42 -18.18 -10.36
CA VAL A 587 12.33 -17.93 -11.50
C VAL A 587 13.47 -16.99 -11.08
N ALA A 588 13.18 -16.03 -10.19
CA ALA A 588 14.21 -15.20 -9.60
C ALA A 588 15.12 -15.99 -8.64
N ASP A 589 16.44 -15.93 -8.89
CA ASP A 589 17.45 -16.41 -7.96
C ASP A 589 17.38 -15.55 -6.67
N PRO A 590 17.08 -16.12 -5.49
CA PRO A 590 16.95 -15.36 -4.25
C PRO A 590 18.20 -14.58 -3.86
N GLU A 591 19.37 -15.05 -4.30
CA GLU A 591 20.67 -14.43 -4.04
C GLU A 591 21.03 -13.33 -5.06
N ASP A 592 20.26 -13.18 -6.15
CA ASP A 592 20.51 -12.14 -7.17
C ASP A 592 19.67 -10.88 -6.89
N ARG A 593 20.34 -9.78 -6.56
CA ARG A 593 19.70 -8.47 -6.34
C ARG A 593 19.06 -7.89 -7.60
N GLY A 594 19.47 -8.37 -8.77
CA GLY A 594 18.94 -7.97 -10.07
C GLY A 594 17.90 -8.94 -10.65
N MET A 595 17.33 -9.85 -9.85
CA MET A 595 16.14 -10.63 -10.23
C MET A 595 14.95 -10.37 -9.30
N LEU A 596 13.73 -10.38 -9.85
CA LEU A 596 12.47 -10.19 -9.12
C LEU A 596 11.31 -10.97 -9.77
N ASP A 597 10.61 -11.77 -8.97
CA ASP A 597 9.35 -12.41 -9.35
C ASP A 597 8.14 -11.57 -8.90
N ILE A 598 7.10 -11.53 -9.72
CA ILE A 598 5.82 -10.86 -9.45
C ILE A 598 4.68 -11.89 -9.61
N CYS A 599 4.02 -12.25 -8.51
CA CYS A 599 2.94 -13.24 -8.45
C CYS A 599 1.55 -12.56 -8.45
N GLY A 600 0.84 -12.70 -9.58
CA GLY A 600 -0.32 -11.89 -9.92
C GLY A 600 0.09 -10.47 -10.34
N PHE A 601 -0.88 -9.66 -10.78
CA PHE A 601 -0.62 -8.26 -11.12
C PHE A 601 -1.77 -7.35 -10.64
N ASP A 602 -1.42 -6.37 -9.82
CA ASP A 602 -2.30 -5.34 -9.30
C ASP A 602 -1.70 -3.94 -9.54
N SER A 603 -2.40 -2.87 -9.19
CA SER A 603 -1.93 -1.49 -9.39
C SER A 603 -0.60 -1.18 -8.70
N GLN A 604 -0.27 -1.89 -7.61
CA GLN A 604 0.98 -1.72 -6.87
C GLN A 604 2.18 -2.36 -7.58
N ALA A 605 1.96 -3.38 -8.42
CA ALA A 605 3.03 -4.07 -9.15
C ALA A 605 3.80 -3.13 -10.09
N VAL A 606 3.12 -2.10 -10.63
CA VAL A 606 3.74 -1.04 -11.45
C VAL A 606 4.79 -0.27 -10.66
N ASP A 607 4.45 0.20 -9.45
CA ASP A 607 5.36 0.95 -8.61
C ASP A 607 6.55 0.07 -8.17
N VAL A 608 6.30 -1.22 -7.90
CA VAL A 608 7.36 -2.20 -7.63
C VAL A 608 8.32 -2.34 -8.83
N ILE A 609 7.81 -2.45 -10.06
CA ILE A 609 8.63 -2.51 -11.28
C ILE A 609 9.51 -1.27 -11.42
N ARG A 610 8.93 -0.07 -11.27
CA ARG A 610 9.67 1.20 -11.35
C ARG A 610 10.76 1.30 -10.27
N ASN A 611 10.43 0.95 -9.03
CA ASN A 611 11.36 1.01 -7.91
C ASN A 611 12.52 0.02 -8.09
N PHE A 612 12.26 -1.18 -8.62
CA PHE A 612 13.30 -2.17 -8.91
C PHE A 612 14.21 -1.73 -10.06
N ALA A 613 13.64 -1.20 -11.16
CA ALA A 613 14.40 -0.64 -12.27
C ALA A 613 15.37 0.46 -11.82
N LEU A 614 14.96 1.29 -10.85
CA LEU A 614 15.70 2.42 -10.29
C LEU A 614 16.56 2.12 -9.02
N ASP A 615 16.78 0.84 -8.68
CA ASP A 615 17.60 0.42 -7.50
C ASP A 615 17.05 0.86 -6.13
N GLY A 616 15.76 1.21 -6.07
CA GLY A 616 15.03 1.52 -4.85
C GLY A 616 14.78 0.31 -3.95
N ILE A 617 14.76 -0.91 -4.53
CA ILE A 617 14.52 -2.22 -3.88
C ILE A 617 15.41 -3.33 -4.41
#